data_AF-A0A952XHD3-F1
#
_entry.id   AF-A0A952XHD3-F1
#
_cell.length_a   1.000
_cell.length_b   1.000
_cell.length_c   1.000
_cell.angle_alpha   90.00
_cell.angle_beta   90.00
_cell.angle_gamma   90.00
#
_symmetry.space_group_name_H-M   'P 1'
#
loop_
_entity.id
_entity.type
_entity.pdbx_description
1 polymer ?
#
loop_
_entity_poly.entity_id
_entity_poly.type
_entity_poly.pdbx_seq_one_letter_code
_entity_poly.pdbx_strand_id
1 'polypeptide(L)'
;MAKTKKTARSKSATAAERAAEAYAARSHAAWRKQFHKDNPAEKAKPRMRMRNGVLVDVNLPWAKLHPAAKADNLAAARAAYAAVMKFPDDREAAADYVHKQWIARNKADKHQPRALFKPYASLPEVEKDKDRAHIDQMKQALGKRAKAAPAKKQAAPALAFSAQDRRKLEGARKRVAAALGRDVALEALIVASAEALASMAASLGKAKPRG
;
A
#
# COMPACT_ATOMS: atom_id res chain seq x y z
N MET A 1 -11.95 32.45 -17.52
CA MET A 1 -12.10 31.64 -16.29
C MET A 1 -11.84 30.17 -16.64
N ALA A 2 -10.67 29.64 -16.29
CA ALA A 2 -10.25 28.29 -16.67
C ALA A 2 -10.90 27.24 -15.76
N LYS A 3 -11.70 26.33 -16.34
CA LYS A 3 -12.29 25.18 -15.65
C LYS A 3 -11.23 24.09 -15.47
N THR A 4 -10.78 23.86 -14.24
CA THR A 4 -9.91 22.75 -13.86
C THR A 4 -10.56 21.40 -14.19
N LYS A 5 -9.96 20.67 -15.13
CA LYS A 5 -10.25 19.25 -15.38
C LYS A 5 -9.89 18.43 -14.13
N LYS A 6 -10.91 17.88 -13.45
CA LYS A 6 -10.73 16.78 -12.49
C LYS A 6 -10.16 15.59 -13.26
N THR A 7 -8.87 15.32 -13.10
CA THR A 7 -8.25 14.08 -13.56
C THR A 7 -8.89 12.90 -12.83
N ALA A 8 -9.58 12.05 -13.59
CA ALA A 8 -10.08 10.76 -13.15
C ALA A 8 -8.91 9.92 -12.58
N ARG A 9 -9.02 9.52 -11.31
CA ARG A 9 -8.06 8.60 -10.68
C ARG A 9 -8.14 7.24 -11.36
N SER A 10 -7.04 6.83 -11.96
CA SER A 10 -6.92 5.57 -12.68
C SER A 10 -6.54 4.41 -11.75
N LYS A 11 -7.15 3.25 -12.01
CA LYS A 11 -6.57 1.89 -12.00
C LYS A 11 -6.27 1.22 -10.64
N SER A 12 -6.58 -0.08 -10.61
CA SER A 12 -6.35 -1.02 -9.51
C SER A 12 -4.88 -1.04 -9.08
N ALA A 13 -4.63 -0.91 -7.79
CA ALA A 13 -3.28 -0.98 -7.21
C ALA A 13 -2.68 -2.38 -7.42
N THR A 14 -1.46 -2.42 -7.96
CA THR A 14 -0.66 -3.64 -8.11
C THR A 14 -0.48 -4.36 -6.77
N ALA A 15 -0.13 -5.65 -6.80
CA ALA A 15 0.15 -6.40 -5.56
C ALA A 15 1.29 -5.79 -4.73
N ALA A 16 2.25 -5.12 -5.37
CA ALA A 16 3.33 -4.37 -4.74
C ALA A 16 2.81 -3.09 -4.05
N GLU A 17 1.95 -2.32 -4.71
CA GLU A 17 1.36 -1.11 -4.13
C GLU A 17 0.46 -1.42 -2.93
N ARG A 18 -0.35 -2.48 -3.01
CA ARG A 18 -1.11 -2.97 -1.84
C ARG A 18 -0.20 -3.42 -0.70
N ALA A 19 0.98 -3.98 -1.01
CA ALA A 19 1.97 -4.34 0.01
C ALA A 19 2.54 -3.11 0.70
N ALA A 20 2.93 -2.12 -0.09
CA ALA A 20 3.48 -0.86 0.38
C ALA A 20 2.46 -0.09 1.23
N GLU A 21 1.19 -0.07 0.82
CA GLU A 21 0.12 0.56 1.60
C GLU A 21 -0.14 -0.16 2.92
N ALA A 22 -0.25 -1.49 2.90
CA ALA A 22 -0.44 -2.27 4.12
C ALA A 22 0.75 -2.13 5.08
N TYR A 23 1.98 -2.08 4.55
CA TYR A 23 3.17 -1.81 5.35
C TYR A 23 3.16 -0.39 5.90
N ALA A 24 2.89 0.63 5.07
CA ALA A 24 2.85 2.03 5.48
C ALA A 24 1.83 2.25 6.61
N ALA A 25 0.63 1.68 6.48
CA ALA A 25 -0.40 1.76 7.52
C ALA A 25 0.04 1.12 8.85
N ARG A 26 0.67 -0.06 8.79
CA ARG A 26 1.18 -0.76 10.00
C ARG A 26 2.37 -0.03 10.63
N SER A 27 3.31 0.44 9.83
CA SER A 27 4.46 1.22 10.31
C SER A 27 3.99 2.52 10.98
N HIS A 28 3.04 3.24 10.38
CA HIS A 28 2.42 4.42 10.98
C HIS A 28 1.72 4.11 12.30
N ALA A 29 0.97 3.00 12.37
CA ALA A 29 0.32 2.58 13.61
C ALA A 29 1.33 2.22 14.71
N ALA A 30 2.43 1.53 14.35
CA ALA A 30 3.51 1.20 15.28
C ALA A 30 4.22 2.46 15.79
N TRP A 31 4.55 3.40 14.90
CA TRP A 31 5.09 4.72 15.27
C TRP A 31 4.15 5.45 16.24
N ARG A 32 2.84 5.54 15.93
CA ARG A 32 1.87 6.20 16.83
C ARG A 32 1.83 5.54 18.21
N LYS A 33 1.80 4.20 18.26
CA LYS A 33 1.80 3.44 19.52
C LYS A 33 3.04 3.76 20.36
N GLN A 34 4.22 3.77 19.74
CA GLN A 34 5.47 4.09 20.43
C GLN A 34 5.52 5.56 20.85
N PHE A 35 5.14 6.49 19.96
CA PHE A 35 5.06 7.90 20.26
C PHE A 35 4.15 8.19 21.47
N HIS A 36 2.98 7.55 21.55
CA HIS A 36 2.07 7.70 22.69
C HIS A 36 2.60 7.08 23.97
N LYS A 37 3.41 6.01 23.88
CA LYS A 37 4.08 5.43 25.04
C LYS A 37 5.13 6.38 25.61
N ASP A 38 5.94 6.98 24.73
CA ASP A 38 7.02 7.87 25.13
C ASP A 38 6.52 9.28 25.47
N ASN A 39 5.33 9.66 24.97
CA ASN A 39 4.74 10.99 25.11
C ASN A 39 3.23 10.87 25.46
N PRO A 40 2.87 10.38 26.66
CA PRO A 40 1.48 10.12 27.02
C PRO A 40 0.59 11.37 26.96
N ALA A 41 1.14 12.53 27.33
CA ALA A 41 0.43 13.82 27.28
C ALA A 41 0.14 14.31 25.84
N GLU A 42 0.79 13.74 24.83
CA GLU A 42 0.62 14.09 23.41
C GLU A 42 -0.41 13.19 22.72
N LYS A 43 -0.95 12.16 23.38
CA LYS A 43 -1.81 11.15 22.76
C LYS A 43 -3.05 11.74 22.07
N ALA A 44 -3.67 12.75 22.70
CA ALA A 44 -4.85 13.43 22.19
C ALA A 44 -4.55 14.75 21.45
N LYS A 45 -3.28 15.16 21.36
CA LYS A 45 -2.89 16.45 20.78
C LYS A 45 -2.55 16.31 19.30
N PRO A 46 -2.91 17.27 18.45
CA PRO A 46 -2.43 17.31 17.07
C PRO A 46 -0.91 17.43 17.03
N ARG A 47 -0.26 16.65 16.17
CA ARG A 47 1.17 16.80 15.87
C ARG A 47 1.31 17.36 14.46
N MET A 48 1.35 18.69 14.37
CA MET A 48 1.45 19.37 13.08
C MET A 48 2.85 19.21 12.48
N ARG A 49 2.91 18.75 11.24
CA ARG A 49 4.14 18.58 10.46
C ARG A 49 3.93 18.95 9.00
N MET A 50 4.93 19.56 8.39
CA MET A 50 4.90 19.93 6.98
C MET A 50 5.08 18.68 6.11
N ARG A 51 4.15 18.39 5.20
CA ARG A 51 4.21 17.24 4.29
C ARG A 51 3.82 17.70 2.90
N ASN A 52 4.76 17.60 1.94
CA ASN A 52 4.60 18.05 0.57
C ASN A 52 4.01 19.48 0.47
N GLY A 53 4.54 20.41 1.27
CA GLY A 53 4.11 21.81 1.29
C GLY A 53 2.81 22.10 2.06
N VAL A 54 2.18 21.10 2.68
CA VAL A 54 0.96 21.28 3.49
C VAL A 54 1.23 20.94 4.95
N LEU A 55 0.81 21.81 5.87
CA LEU A 55 0.88 21.54 7.31
C LEU A 55 -0.27 20.60 7.70
N VAL A 56 0.05 19.41 8.22
CA VAL A 56 -0.95 18.36 8.50
C VAL A 56 -0.73 17.76 9.88
N ASP A 57 -1.81 17.31 10.52
CA ASP A 57 -1.73 16.52 11.75
C ASP A 57 -1.29 15.09 11.40
N VAL A 58 -0.11 14.70 11.86
CA VAL A 58 0.41 13.34 11.67
C VAL A 58 0.01 12.39 12.81
N ASN A 59 -0.59 12.87 13.89
CA ASN A 59 -1.03 12.05 15.03
C ASN A 59 -2.42 11.41 14.84
N LEU A 60 -2.89 11.28 13.59
CA LEU A 60 -4.16 10.66 13.27
C LEU A 60 -4.01 9.18 12.88
N PRO A 61 -5.03 8.33 13.12
CA PRO A 61 -5.06 6.97 12.60
C PRO A 61 -5.04 6.98 11.06
N TRP A 62 -4.50 5.92 10.45
CA TRP A 62 -4.29 5.84 8.98
C TRP A 62 -5.54 6.23 8.19
N ALA A 63 -6.73 5.78 8.59
CA ALA A 63 -7.98 6.10 7.90
C ALA A 63 -8.25 7.63 7.81
N LYS A 64 -7.86 8.39 8.84
CA LYS A 64 -8.08 9.84 8.96
C LYS A 64 -6.86 10.67 8.56
N LEU A 65 -5.72 10.03 8.27
CA LEU A 65 -4.47 10.71 7.96
C LEU A 65 -4.57 11.45 6.62
N HIS A 66 -4.07 12.69 6.56
CA HIS A 66 -4.08 13.49 5.34
C HIS A 66 -3.31 12.78 4.20
N PRO A 67 -3.77 12.87 2.93
CA PRO A 67 -3.11 12.21 1.80
C PRO A 67 -1.62 12.54 1.65
N ALA A 68 -1.20 13.77 1.93
CA ALA A 68 0.22 14.15 1.91
C ALA A 68 1.07 13.37 2.94
N ALA A 69 0.54 13.15 4.15
CA ALA A 69 1.22 12.35 5.15
C ALA A 69 1.19 10.85 4.81
N LYS A 70 0.11 10.34 4.18
CA LYS A 70 0.10 8.98 3.62
C LYS A 70 1.15 8.80 2.54
N ALA A 71 1.31 9.78 1.65
CA ALA A 71 2.30 9.74 0.58
C ALA A 71 3.74 9.68 1.13
N ASP A 72 4.05 10.44 2.17
CA ASP A 72 5.34 10.38 2.87
C ASP A 72 5.60 8.99 3.50
N ASN A 73 4.60 8.43 4.19
CA ASN A 73 4.68 7.08 4.74
C ASN A 73 4.83 6.00 3.65
N LEU A 74 4.15 6.16 2.51
CA LEU A 74 4.31 5.28 1.34
C LEU A 74 5.72 5.40 0.73
N ALA A 75 6.30 6.60 0.70
CA ALA A 75 7.68 6.78 0.25
C ALA A 75 8.68 6.09 1.19
N ALA A 76 8.46 6.18 2.51
CA ALA A 76 9.24 5.43 3.50
C ALA A 76 9.09 3.91 3.32
N ALA A 77 7.86 3.43 3.09
CA ALA A 77 7.59 2.02 2.80
C ALA A 77 8.33 1.51 1.55
N ARG A 78 8.31 2.30 0.47
CA ARG A 78 9.03 1.97 -0.77
C ARG A 78 10.54 1.95 -0.56
N ALA A 79 11.08 2.88 0.24
CA ALA A 79 12.50 2.89 0.60
C ALA A 79 12.89 1.64 1.40
N ALA A 80 12.09 1.24 2.39
CA ALA A 80 12.34 0.00 3.16
C ALA A 80 12.24 -1.26 2.28
N TYR A 81 11.27 -1.31 1.35
CA TYR A 81 11.18 -2.41 0.38
C TYR A 81 12.44 -2.47 -0.50
N ALA A 82 12.84 -1.34 -1.09
CA ALA A 82 14.04 -1.27 -1.92
C ALA A 82 15.30 -1.66 -1.13
N ALA A 83 15.40 -1.27 0.14
CA ALA A 83 16.50 -1.66 1.02
C ALA A 83 16.57 -3.17 1.22
N VAL A 84 15.44 -3.81 1.55
CA VAL A 84 15.38 -5.27 1.75
C VAL A 84 15.68 -6.03 0.46
N MET A 85 15.22 -5.54 -0.70
CA MET A 85 15.52 -6.18 -1.98
C MET A 85 16.98 -6.03 -2.37
N LYS A 86 17.62 -4.90 -2.05
CA LYS A 86 19.03 -4.63 -2.37
C LYS A 86 20.00 -5.31 -1.40
N PHE A 87 19.61 -5.43 -0.14
CA PHE A 87 20.41 -5.98 0.95
C PHE A 87 19.60 -7.05 1.69
N PRO A 88 19.35 -8.22 1.06
CA PRO A 88 18.49 -9.25 1.63
C PRO A 88 19.03 -9.81 2.95
N ASP A 89 20.35 -9.92 3.08
CA ASP A 89 21.01 -10.56 4.22
C ASP A 89 21.83 -9.58 5.10
N ASP A 90 21.98 -8.32 4.67
CA ASP A 90 22.70 -7.28 5.42
C ASP A 90 21.72 -6.24 5.99
N ARG A 91 21.39 -6.41 7.28
CA ARG A 91 20.44 -5.53 7.98
C ARG A 91 20.97 -4.11 8.16
N GLU A 92 22.28 -3.95 8.39
CA GLU A 92 22.87 -2.64 8.67
C GLU A 92 23.03 -1.82 7.38
N ALA A 93 23.44 -2.45 6.27
CA ALA A 93 23.43 -1.79 4.95
C ALA A 93 22.01 -1.40 4.51
N ALA A 94 21.01 -2.25 4.80
CA ALA A 94 19.62 -1.92 4.56
C ALA A 94 19.15 -0.72 5.40
N ALA A 95 19.51 -0.68 6.69
CA ALA A 95 19.16 0.41 7.59
C ALA A 95 19.84 1.73 7.17
N ASP A 96 21.13 1.72 6.83
CA ASP A 96 21.84 2.90 6.29
C ASP A 96 21.19 3.42 5.01
N TYR A 97 20.76 2.53 4.11
CA TYR A 97 20.01 2.93 2.92
C TYR A 97 18.71 3.64 3.28
N VAL A 98 17.93 3.10 4.23
CA VAL A 98 16.69 3.74 4.71
C VAL A 98 16.96 5.12 5.31
N HIS A 99 18.02 5.24 6.12
CA HIS A 99 18.41 6.51 6.74
C HIS A 99 18.76 7.57 5.69
N LYS A 100 19.58 7.22 4.70
CA LYS A 100 19.91 8.10 3.56
C LYS A 100 18.67 8.58 2.83
N GLN A 101 17.72 7.68 2.57
CA GLN A 101 16.44 8.03 1.94
C GLN A 101 15.58 8.92 2.85
N TRP A 102 15.61 8.72 4.17
CA TRP A 102 14.92 9.57 5.12
C TRP A 102 15.50 10.99 5.13
N ILE A 103 16.82 11.16 5.20
CA ILE A 103 17.49 12.47 5.12
C ILE A 103 17.10 13.18 3.82
N ALA A 104 17.16 12.49 2.68
CA ALA A 104 16.84 13.08 1.39
C ALA A 104 15.42 13.69 1.34
N ARG A 105 14.44 13.02 1.95
CA ARG A 105 13.05 13.50 2.06
C ARG A 105 12.87 14.62 3.08
N ASN A 106 13.65 14.61 4.17
CA ASN A 106 13.37 15.41 5.36
C ASN A 106 14.32 16.58 5.59
N LYS A 107 15.43 16.70 4.85
CA LYS A 107 16.43 17.77 5.05
C LYS A 107 15.85 19.20 5.01
N ALA A 108 14.75 19.41 4.29
CA ALA A 108 14.09 20.71 4.19
C ALA A 108 13.06 20.98 5.32
N ASP A 109 12.65 19.96 6.10
CA ASP A 109 11.68 20.12 7.19
C ASP A 109 12.35 20.72 8.43
N LYS A 110 11.97 21.96 8.79
CA LYS A 110 12.54 22.70 9.93
C LYS A 110 12.23 22.05 11.28
N HIS A 111 11.22 21.18 11.35
CA HIS A 111 10.81 20.50 12.59
C HIS A 111 11.52 19.16 12.82
N GLN A 112 12.44 18.78 11.92
CA GLN A 112 13.23 17.57 12.07
C GLN A 112 14.51 17.82 12.87
N PRO A 113 14.94 16.88 13.72
CA PRO A 113 16.11 17.07 14.57
C PRO A 113 17.38 17.06 13.70
N ARG A 114 18.04 18.21 13.59
CA ARG A 114 19.19 18.39 12.68
C ARG A 114 20.39 17.50 13.03
N ALA A 115 20.53 17.15 14.30
CA ALA A 115 21.55 16.21 14.78
C ALA A 115 21.44 14.80 14.15
N LEU A 116 20.28 14.43 13.59
CA LEU A 116 20.07 13.15 12.91
C LEU A 116 20.51 13.17 11.44
N PHE A 117 20.77 14.33 10.84
CA PHE A 117 21.22 14.47 9.45
C PHE A 117 22.72 14.23 9.30
N LYS A 118 23.19 13.09 9.81
CA LYS A 118 24.57 12.61 9.74
C LYS A 118 24.61 11.16 9.25
N PRO A 119 25.77 10.63 8.82
CA PRO A 119 25.88 9.25 8.38
C PRO A 119 25.34 8.26 9.42
N TYR A 120 24.73 7.16 8.95
CA TYR A 120 24.11 6.14 9.80
C TYR A 120 25.07 5.60 10.87
N ALA A 121 26.32 5.34 10.50
CA ALA A 121 27.36 4.85 11.40
C ALA A 121 27.60 5.77 12.62
N SER A 122 27.32 7.07 12.49
CA SER A 122 27.52 8.09 13.53
C SER A 122 26.27 8.37 14.37
N LEU A 123 25.18 7.64 14.15
CA LEU A 123 23.96 7.72 14.96
C LEU A 123 24.14 6.98 16.29
N PRO A 124 23.49 7.46 17.37
CA PRO A 124 23.28 6.65 18.56
C PRO A 124 22.51 5.36 18.23
N GLU A 125 22.76 4.28 18.97
CA GLU A 125 22.11 2.98 18.72
C GLU A 125 20.58 3.06 18.77
N VAL A 126 20.02 3.88 19.68
CA VAL A 126 18.56 4.10 19.77
C VAL A 126 17.97 4.72 18.50
N GLU A 127 18.73 5.52 17.75
CA GLU A 127 18.28 6.07 16.47
C GLU A 127 18.45 5.05 15.34
N LYS A 128 19.54 4.28 15.34
CA LYS A 128 19.74 3.16 14.40
C LYS A 128 18.65 2.09 14.52
N ASP A 129 18.18 1.83 15.74
CA ASP A 129 17.10 0.87 16.01
C ASP A 129 15.79 1.23 15.31
N LYS A 130 15.55 2.51 15.03
CA LYS A 130 14.36 2.94 14.27
C LYS A 130 14.47 2.55 12.80
N ASP A 131 15.63 2.74 12.18
CA ASP A 131 15.88 2.32 10.80
C ASP A 131 15.86 0.80 10.67
N ARG A 132 16.51 0.09 11.62
CA ARG A 132 16.46 -1.36 11.73
C ARG A 132 15.02 -1.89 11.86
N ALA A 133 14.19 -1.25 12.67
CA ALA A 133 12.79 -1.62 12.81
C ALA A 133 12.02 -1.50 11.49
N HIS A 134 12.33 -0.53 10.62
CA HIS A 134 11.75 -0.46 9.28
C HIS A 134 12.10 -1.69 8.44
N ILE A 135 13.36 -2.14 8.49
CA ILE A 135 13.83 -3.33 7.79
C ILE A 135 13.14 -4.59 8.31
N ASP A 136 13.13 -4.79 9.63
CA ASP A 136 12.56 -5.97 10.26
C ASP A 136 11.06 -6.10 9.98
N GLN A 137 10.33 -4.98 10.08
CA GLN A 137 8.90 -4.95 9.76
C GLN A 137 8.65 -5.24 8.27
N MET A 138 9.55 -4.83 7.37
CA MET A 138 9.39 -5.04 5.93
C MET A 138 9.68 -6.50 5.59
N LYS A 139 10.78 -7.06 6.09
CA LYS A 139 11.08 -8.50 5.99
C LYS A 139 9.93 -9.33 6.56
N GLN A 140 9.37 -8.95 7.71
CA GLN A 140 8.20 -9.63 8.25
C GLN A 140 6.97 -9.51 7.34
N ALA A 141 6.72 -8.35 6.73
CA ALA A 141 5.60 -8.16 5.81
C ALA A 141 5.74 -9.01 4.53
N LEU A 142 6.95 -9.15 4.01
CA LEU A 142 7.26 -10.00 2.85
C LEU A 142 7.23 -11.49 3.23
N GLY A 143 7.79 -11.85 4.38
CA GLY A 143 7.79 -13.21 4.92
C GLY A 143 6.40 -13.69 5.32
N LYS A 144 5.52 -12.82 5.83
CA LYS A 144 4.10 -13.14 6.07
C LYS A 144 3.30 -13.30 4.78
N ARG A 145 3.78 -12.78 3.64
CA ARG A 145 3.22 -13.13 2.33
C ARG A 145 3.70 -14.49 1.83
N ALA A 146 4.94 -14.89 2.16
CA ALA A 146 5.48 -16.22 1.85
C ALA A 146 4.93 -17.32 2.78
N LYS A 147 4.71 -16.99 4.07
CA LYS A 147 4.08 -17.85 5.10
C LYS A 147 2.58 -17.61 5.27
N ALA A 148 1.97 -16.77 4.43
CA ALA A 148 0.54 -16.88 4.23
C ALA A 148 0.35 -18.25 3.57
N ALA A 149 -0.01 -19.22 4.40
CA ALA A 149 -0.69 -20.44 3.98
C ALA A 149 -1.63 -20.09 2.82
N PRO A 150 -1.79 -20.98 1.80
CA PRO A 150 -2.65 -20.71 0.66
C PRO A 150 -3.91 -20.08 1.21
N ALA A 151 -4.20 -18.84 0.74
CA ALA A 151 -5.26 -18.02 1.27
C ALA A 151 -6.39 -18.96 1.64
N LYS A 152 -6.77 -19.02 2.94
CA LYS A 152 -7.94 -19.80 3.34
C LYS A 152 -8.96 -19.46 2.28
N LYS A 153 -9.33 -20.45 1.47
CA LYS A 153 -10.48 -20.36 0.61
C LYS A 153 -11.57 -20.02 1.61
N GLN A 154 -11.85 -18.74 1.79
CA GLN A 154 -13.23 -18.34 1.89
C GLN A 154 -13.76 -18.93 0.61
N ALA A 155 -14.38 -20.10 0.73
CA ALA A 155 -15.31 -20.53 -0.26
C ALA A 155 -16.21 -19.31 -0.38
N ALA A 156 -16.01 -18.53 -1.44
CA ALA A 156 -17.13 -17.87 -2.08
C ALA A 156 -18.21 -18.95 -2.08
N PRO A 157 -19.42 -18.67 -1.55
CA PRO A 157 -20.48 -19.66 -1.51
C PRO A 157 -20.44 -20.35 -2.86
N ALA A 158 -20.17 -21.67 -2.85
CA ALA A 158 -19.93 -22.38 -4.08
C ALA A 158 -21.19 -22.17 -4.91
N LEU A 159 -21.13 -21.26 -5.89
CA LEU A 159 -22.23 -21.04 -6.80
C LEU A 159 -22.37 -22.38 -7.50
N ALA A 160 -23.40 -23.10 -7.10
CA ALA A 160 -23.64 -24.46 -7.52
C ALA A 160 -24.13 -24.39 -8.96
N PHE A 161 -23.20 -24.30 -9.90
CA PHE A 161 -23.50 -24.42 -11.32
C PHE A 161 -23.78 -25.88 -11.63
N SER A 162 -24.80 -26.11 -12.45
CA SER A 162 -25.06 -27.43 -13.03
C SER A 162 -23.84 -27.92 -13.81
N ALA A 163 -23.72 -29.24 -14.01
CA ALA A 163 -22.66 -29.80 -14.84
C ALA A 163 -22.66 -29.22 -16.27
N GLN A 164 -23.84 -28.87 -16.79
CA GLN A 164 -24.00 -28.24 -18.10
C GLN A 164 -23.44 -26.81 -18.11
N ASP A 165 -23.74 -26.01 -17.09
CA ASP A 165 -23.26 -24.62 -17.01
C ASP A 165 -21.74 -24.57 -16.80
N ARG A 166 -21.18 -25.51 -16.05
CA ARG A 166 -19.72 -25.66 -15.93
C ARG A 166 -19.05 -25.94 -17.27
N ARG A 167 -19.62 -26.82 -18.09
CA ARG A 167 -19.09 -27.11 -19.45
C ARG A 167 -19.13 -25.88 -20.34
N LYS A 168 -20.21 -25.09 -20.29
CA LYS A 168 -20.32 -23.83 -21.04
C LYS A 168 -19.28 -22.81 -20.60
N LEU A 169 -19.08 -22.67 -19.29
CA LEU A 169 -18.07 -21.76 -18.71
C LEU A 169 -16.65 -22.16 -19.10
N GLU A 170 -16.30 -23.44 -19.07
CA GLU A 170 -15.00 -23.94 -19.55
C GLU A 170 -14.80 -23.69 -21.05
N GLY A 171 -15.84 -23.86 -21.86
CA GLY A 171 -15.81 -23.52 -23.28
C GLY A 171 -15.61 -22.02 -23.54
N ALA A 172 -16.18 -21.14 -22.71
CA ALA A 172 -15.92 -19.71 -22.77
C ALA A 172 -14.48 -19.38 -22.33
N ARG A 173 -13.98 -20.02 -21.27
CA ARG A 173 -12.61 -19.86 -20.78
C ARG A 173 -11.56 -20.17 -21.85
N LYS A 174 -11.72 -21.28 -22.58
CA LYS A 174 -10.82 -21.65 -23.67
C LYS A 174 -10.79 -20.60 -24.79
N ARG A 175 -11.96 -20.07 -25.18
CA ARG A 175 -12.06 -19.02 -26.21
C ARG A 175 -11.40 -17.72 -25.77
N VAL A 176 -11.60 -17.31 -24.52
CA VAL A 176 -10.96 -16.12 -23.95
C VAL A 176 -9.45 -16.32 -23.81
N ALA A 177 -8.99 -17.49 -23.36
CA ALA A 177 -7.56 -17.80 -23.28
C ALA A 177 -6.88 -17.75 -24.65
N ALA A 178 -7.53 -18.30 -25.68
CA ALA A 178 -7.04 -18.26 -27.06
C ALA A 178 -6.95 -16.82 -27.59
N ALA A 179 -7.98 -15.99 -27.37
CA ALA A 179 -7.98 -14.59 -27.79
C ALA A 179 -6.91 -13.75 -27.08
N LEU A 180 -6.55 -14.10 -25.84
CA LEU A 180 -5.57 -13.39 -25.03
C LEU A 180 -4.14 -13.95 -25.17
N GLY A 181 -3.94 -15.06 -25.89
CA GLY A 181 -2.64 -15.73 -26.01
C GLY A 181 -2.05 -16.20 -24.67
N ARG A 182 -2.88 -16.38 -23.63
CA ARG A 182 -2.45 -16.81 -22.30
C ARG A 182 -3.57 -17.52 -21.57
N ASP A 183 -3.19 -18.43 -20.68
CA ASP A 183 -4.16 -19.16 -19.87
C ASP A 183 -4.93 -18.23 -18.92
N VAL A 184 -6.20 -18.56 -18.69
CA VAL A 184 -7.10 -17.80 -17.82
C VAL A 184 -7.75 -18.76 -16.85
N ALA A 185 -7.68 -18.47 -15.55
CA ALA A 185 -8.38 -19.23 -14.51
C ALA A 185 -9.90 -19.03 -14.63
N LEU A 186 -10.67 -20.09 -14.36
CA LEU A 186 -12.13 -20.07 -14.48
C LEU A 186 -12.76 -19.02 -13.54
N GLU A 187 -12.24 -18.92 -12.32
CA GLU A 187 -12.68 -17.95 -11.32
C GLU A 187 -12.41 -16.50 -11.77
N ALA A 188 -11.29 -16.27 -12.45
CA ALA A 188 -10.95 -14.96 -13.00
C ALA A 188 -11.91 -14.57 -14.13
N LEU A 189 -12.32 -15.53 -14.97
CA LEU A 189 -13.34 -15.31 -16.01
C LEU A 189 -14.71 -14.95 -15.39
N ILE A 190 -15.12 -15.67 -14.34
CA ILE A 190 -16.43 -15.44 -13.68
C ILE A 190 -16.48 -14.05 -13.06
N VAL A 191 -15.42 -13.66 -12.32
CA VAL A 191 -15.35 -12.34 -11.67
C VAL A 191 -15.33 -11.23 -12.73
N ALA A 192 -14.48 -11.35 -13.75
CA ALA A 192 -14.40 -10.33 -14.81
C ALA A 192 -15.73 -10.20 -15.59
N SER A 193 -16.45 -11.30 -15.81
CA SER A 193 -17.75 -11.27 -16.48
C SER A 193 -18.83 -10.62 -15.62
N ALA A 194 -18.83 -10.86 -14.30
CA ALA A 194 -19.75 -10.19 -13.38
C ALA A 194 -19.49 -8.67 -13.31
N GLU A 195 -18.23 -8.26 -13.27
CA GLU A 195 -17.83 -6.85 -13.32
C GLU A 195 -18.22 -6.18 -14.65
N ALA A 196 -18.05 -6.88 -15.77
CA ALA A 196 -18.47 -6.40 -17.08
C ALA A 196 -20.00 -6.23 -17.15
N LEU A 197 -20.78 -7.21 -16.68
CA LEU A 197 -22.24 -7.14 -16.63
C LEU A 197 -22.73 -6.01 -15.71
N ALA A 198 -22.12 -5.84 -14.53
CA ALA A 198 -22.45 -4.74 -13.63
C ALA A 198 -22.15 -3.37 -14.27
N SER A 199 -21.04 -3.27 -15.00
CA SER A 199 -20.66 -2.04 -15.72
C SER A 199 -21.60 -1.75 -16.90
N MET A 200 -22.02 -2.78 -17.64
CA MET A 200 -23.03 -2.66 -18.70
C MET A 200 -24.38 -2.22 -18.13
N ALA A 201 -24.85 -2.86 -17.05
CA ALA A 201 -26.10 -2.49 -16.38
C ALA A 201 -26.07 -1.04 -15.85
N ALA A 202 -24.96 -0.61 -15.25
CA ALA A 202 -24.78 0.77 -14.81
C ALA A 202 -24.71 1.79 -15.96
N SER A 203 -24.32 1.34 -17.16
CA SER A 203 -24.29 2.19 -18.37
C SER A 203 -25.67 2.26 -19.03
N LEU A 204 -26.43 1.16 -19.02
CA LEU A 204 -27.82 1.12 -19.50
C LEU A 204 -28.76 1.92 -18.60
N GLY A 205 -28.57 1.90 -17.27
CA GLY A 205 -29.34 2.73 -16.33
C GLY A 205 -29.08 4.24 -16.44
N LYS A 206 -28.07 4.65 -17.23
CA LYS A 206 -27.77 6.06 -17.55
C LYS A 206 -28.27 6.48 -18.93
N ALA A 207 -28.77 5.54 -19.73
CA ALA A 207 -29.39 5.86 -21.01
C ALA A 207 -30.80 6.40 -20.74
N LYS A 208 -30.94 7.74 -20.74
CA LYS A 208 -32.24 8.41 -20.70
C LYS A 208 -33.02 8.02 -21.97
N PRO A 209 -34.32 7.67 -21.90
CA PRO A 209 -35.11 7.45 -23.10
C PRO A 209 -35.07 8.72 -23.96
N ARG A 210 -34.76 8.56 -25.25
CA ARG A 210 -34.99 9.61 -26.24
C ARG A 210 -36.51 9.70 -26.42
N GLY A 211 -37.11 10.73 -25.80
CA GLY A 211 -38.35 11.31 -26.31
C GLY A 211 -38.05 12.13 -27.55
#